data_AF-A0A960DVR5-F1
#
_entry.id   AF-A0A960DVR5-F1
#
_cell.length_a   1.000
_cell.length_b   1.000
_cell.length_c   1.000
_cell.angle_alpha   90.00
_cell.angle_beta   90.00
_cell.angle_gamma   90.00
#
_symmetry.space_group_name_H-M   'P 1'
#
loop_
_entity.id
_entity.type
_entity.pdbx_description
1 polymer ?
#
loop_
_entity_poly.entity_id
_entity_poly.type
_entity_poly.pdbx_seq_one_letter_code
_entity_poly.pdbx_strand_id
1 'polypeptide(L)'
;RAADAELEVERERLSDLTVRAYVTGNTDDLEQYRALVDGDTSDAAAGRTIMFDQVLARQQEVTEAAAEAVAAAKAKVRDVRKVKKATSDEAARRMSEAATAAQARVDAERAHLDALSEQEAADHRLRTAGNAPIVPVPLEVPIIGLPRLSAEDLAGWFEQSPYRPRVATPIEDYARWFIEEGRAEGIRGDIAFAQAVLETGGFANTDSVVGNNFSGIGHYDNVPLGFVFASPKAGVRAQIQLLKGYAVRDPEYANPLVDKRLRGPKGCCQTWGDLTTVWATDPTYGPKVMLLYTSLVDYALDRRARGEGFDDPVPMPGQ
;
A
#
# COMPACT_ATOMS: atom_id res chain seq x y z
N ARG A 1 -26.01 37.83 -15.04
CA ARG A 1 -26.97 37.72 -16.17
C ARG A 1 -28.35 38.23 -15.79
N ALA A 2 -29.07 37.67 -14.81
CA ALA A 2 -30.38 38.19 -14.40
C ALA A 2 -30.30 39.56 -13.69
N ALA A 3 -29.43 39.70 -12.69
CA ALA A 3 -29.22 40.97 -11.99
C ALA A 3 -28.69 42.09 -12.90
N ASP A 4 -27.86 41.75 -13.89
CA ASP A 4 -27.34 42.73 -14.86
C ASP A 4 -28.46 43.27 -15.76
N ALA A 5 -29.44 42.43 -16.11
CA ALA A 5 -30.58 42.83 -16.94
C ALA A 5 -31.56 43.74 -16.18
N GLU A 6 -31.79 43.48 -14.89
CA GLU A 6 -32.61 44.35 -14.03
C GLU A 6 -31.95 45.71 -13.80
N LEU A 7 -30.62 45.74 -13.61
CA LEU A 7 -29.83 46.96 -13.50
C LEU A 7 -29.87 47.81 -14.78
N GLU A 8 -29.84 47.17 -15.96
CA GLU A 8 -29.89 47.87 -17.25
C GLU A 8 -31.26 48.53 -17.47
N VAL A 9 -32.36 47.81 -17.18
CA VAL A 9 -33.74 48.33 -17.25
C VAL A 9 -33.94 49.52 -16.31
N GLU A 10 -33.41 49.44 -15.09
CA GLU A 10 -33.53 50.54 -14.12
C GLU A 10 -32.67 51.75 -14.51
N ARG A 11 -31.50 51.55 -15.13
CA ARG A 11 -30.68 52.64 -15.69
C ARG A 11 -31.41 53.39 -16.81
N GLU A 12 -32.05 52.66 -17.72
CA GLU A 12 -32.86 53.25 -18.79
C GLU A 12 -34.01 54.09 -18.22
N ARG A 13 -34.70 53.57 -17.19
CA ARG A 13 -35.78 54.28 -16.48
C ARG A 13 -35.29 55.57 -15.82
N LEU A 14 -34.16 55.53 -15.12
CA LEU A 14 -33.58 56.72 -14.46
C LEU A 14 -33.09 57.76 -15.48
N SER A 15 -32.58 57.32 -16.63
CA SER A 15 -32.19 58.21 -17.74
C SER A 15 -33.42 58.94 -18.31
N ASP A 16 -34.53 58.25 -18.56
CA ASP A 16 -35.78 58.85 -19.05
C ASP A 16 -36.35 59.87 -18.04
N LEU A 17 -36.36 59.53 -16.75
CA LEU A 17 -36.77 60.45 -15.68
C LEU A 17 -35.92 61.73 -15.65
N THR A 18 -34.60 61.61 -15.78
CA THR A 18 -33.67 62.76 -15.78
C THR A 18 -33.88 63.66 -17.00
N VAL A 19 -34.05 63.06 -18.18
CA VAL A 19 -34.31 63.81 -19.43
C VAL A 19 -35.64 64.55 -19.34
N ARG A 20 -36.70 63.91 -18.84
CA ARG A 20 -38.02 64.55 -18.69
C ARG A 20 -38.00 65.68 -17.67
N ALA A 21 -37.33 65.52 -16.54
CA ALA A 21 -37.15 66.58 -15.55
C ALA A 21 -36.48 67.85 -16.14
N TYR A 22 -35.58 67.67 -17.10
CA TYR A 22 -34.82 68.74 -17.75
C TYR A 22 -35.56 69.37 -18.95
N VAL A 23 -36.33 68.57 -19.71
CA VAL A 23 -36.97 68.98 -20.97
C VAL A 23 -38.37 69.55 -20.77
N THR A 24 -39.18 69.08 -19.81
CA THR A 24 -40.61 69.47 -19.68
C THR A 24 -40.86 70.76 -18.89
N GLY A 25 -39.88 71.65 -18.81
CA GLY A 25 -39.98 72.94 -18.13
C GLY A 25 -41.02 73.94 -18.68
N ASN A 26 -42.03 73.56 -19.47
CA ASN A 26 -43.03 74.53 -19.90
C ASN A 26 -44.48 74.13 -20.26
N THR A 27 -44.98 72.88 -20.26
CA THR A 27 -46.45 72.65 -20.44
C THR A 27 -46.96 71.23 -20.11
N ASP A 28 -48.12 71.19 -19.45
CA ASP A 28 -49.26 70.24 -19.48
C ASP A 28 -49.15 68.72 -19.24
N ASP A 29 -48.01 68.13 -18.88
CA ASP A 29 -47.96 66.70 -18.49
C ASP A 29 -47.53 66.48 -17.01
N LEU A 30 -48.16 67.25 -16.10
CA LEU A 30 -47.92 67.19 -14.64
C LEU A 30 -48.50 65.94 -13.96
N GLU A 31 -49.42 65.22 -14.61
CA GLU A 31 -50.03 64.00 -14.04
C GLU A 31 -49.10 62.79 -14.14
N GLN A 32 -48.45 62.58 -15.29
CA GLN A 32 -47.40 61.55 -15.43
C GLN A 32 -46.21 61.84 -14.50
N TYR A 33 -45.93 63.12 -14.26
CA TYR A 33 -44.93 63.59 -13.31
C TYR A 33 -45.24 63.20 -11.85
N ARG A 34 -46.49 63.42 -11.41
CA ARG A 34 -46.98 63.05 -10.06
C ARG A 34 -46.96 61.55 -9.79
N ALA A 35 -47.16 60.74 -10.83
CA ALA A 35 -47.18 59.28 -10.69
C ALA A 35 -45.79 58.66 -10.48
N LEU A 36 -44.71 59.42 -10.70
CA LEU A 36 -43.33 58.92 -10.74
C LEU A 36 -42.45 59.43 -9.57
N VAL A 37 -42.97 60.31 -8.73
CA VAL A 37 -42.24 60.98 -7.63
C VAL A 37 -43.04 60.84 -6.34
N ASP A 38 -42.41 60.36 -5.27
CA ASP A 38 -43.07 60.23 -3.97
C ASP A 38 -43.00 61.56 -3.19
N GLY A 39 -44.08 62.34 -3.16
CA GLY A 39 -44.12 63.60 -2.38
C GLY A 39 -45.10 64.65 -2.93
N ASP A 40 -45.26 65.75 -2.20
CA ASP A 40 -46.10 66.86 -2.66
C ASP A 40 -45.42 67.63 -3.79
N THR A 41 -45.96 67.48 -5.00
CA THR A 41 -45.50 68.12 -6.23
C THR A 41 -46.50 69.15 -6.76
N SER A 42 -47.35 69.68 -5.87
CA SER A 42 -48.36 70.70 -6.20
C SER A 42 -47.74 71.98 -6.77
N ASP A 43 -46.52 72.33 -6.33
CA ASP A 43 -45.69 73.38 -6.92
C ASP A 43 -44.64 72.78 -7.87
N ALA A 44 -44.57 73.30 -9.09
CA ALA A 44 -43.72 72.75 -10.14
C ALA A 44 -42.21 72.92 -9.84
N ALA A 45 -41.81 73.95 -9.09
CA ALA A 45 -40.41 74.15 -8.72
C ALA A 45 -39.99 73.21 -7.57
N ALA A 46 -40.83 73.09 -6.54
CA ALA A 46 -40.65 72.14 -5.44
C ALA A 46 -40.64 70.69 -5.93
N GLY A 47 -41.56 70.35 -6.84
CA GLY A 47 -41.62 69.02 -7.45
C GLY A 47 -40.30 68.66 -8.14
N ARG A 48 -39.75 69.57 -8.96
CA ARG A 48 -38.48 69.33 -9.68
C ARG A 48 -37.35 68.99 -8.73
N THR A 49 -37.21 69.74 -7.64
CA THR A 49 -36.20 69.46 -6.62
C THR A 49 -36.39 68.08 -6.00
N ILE A 50 -37.62 67.71 -5.62
CA ILE A 50 -37.94 66.39 -5.06
C ILE A 50 -37.58 65.26 -6.05
N MET A 51 -37.91 65.43 -7.34
CA MET A 51 -37.57 64.45 -8.37
C MET A 51 -36.07 64.33 -8.58
N PHE A 52 -35.34 65.44 -8.67
CA PHE A 52 -33.88 65.42 -8.79
C PHE A 52 -33.23 64.73 -7.59
N ASP A 53 -33.69 65.03 -6.36
CA ASP A 53 -33.18 64.40 -5.14
C ASP A 53 -33.47 62.90 -5.10
N GLN A 54 -34.68 62.47 -5.50
CA GLN A 54 -35.05 61.06 -5.59
C GLN A 54 -34.27 60.31 -6.67
N VAL A 55 -34.07 60.92 -7.84
CA VAL A 55 -33.25 60.33 -8.91
C VAL A 55 -31.80 60.18 -8.46
N LEU A 56 -31.24 61.19 -7.78
CA LEU A 56 -29.88 61.13 -7.24
C LEU A 56 -29.75 60.06 -6.14
N ALA A 57 -30.70 60.01 -5.20
CA ALA A 57 -30.73 58.98 -4.16
C ALA A 57 -30.82 57.58 -4.78
N ARG A 58 -31.69 57.40 -5.80
CA ARG A 58 -31.84 56.12 -6.48
C ARG A 58 -30.62 55.75 -7.32
N GLN A 59 -29.98 56.70 -7.99
CA GLN A 59 -28.71 56.47 -8.68
C GLN A 59 -27.61 56.04 -7.69
N GLN A 60 -27.57 56.63 -6.51
CA GLN A 60 -26.65 56.23 -5.44
C GLN A 60 -26.95 54.79 -4.98
N GLU A 61 -28.20 54.46 -4.66
CA GLU A 61 -28.61 53.09 -4.28
C GLU A 61 -28.25 52.06 -5.36
N VAL A 62 -28.54 52.34 -6.63
CA VAL A 62 -28.23 51.46 -7.77
C VAL A 62 -26.73 51.27 -7.92
N THR A 63 -25.94 52.33 -7.69
CA THR A 63 -24.47 52.27 -7.76
C THR A 63 -23.89 51.46 -6.61
N GLU A 64 -24.40 51.63 -5.38
CA GLU A 64 -24.01 50.86 -4.21
C GLU A 64 -24.36 49.38 -4.37
N ALA A 65 -25.59 49.07 -4.81
CA ALA A 65 -26.03 47.70 -5.10
C ALA A 65 -25.18 47.04 -6.19
N ALA A 66 -24.82 47.77 -7.25
CA ALA A 66 -23.92 47.28 -8.29
C ALA A 66 -22.50 47.01 -7.75
N ALA A 67 -21.98 47.90 -6.89
CA ALA A 67 -20.67 47.73 -6.25
C ALA A 67 -20.65 46.48 -5.34
N GLU A 68 -21.70 46.27 -4.55
CA GLU A 68 -21.87 45.07 -3.72
C GLU A 68 -21.96 43.80 -4.55
N ALA A 69 -22.74 43.80 -5.63
CA ALA A 69 -22.87 42.67 -6.54
C ALA A 69 -21.52 42.30 -7.19
N VAL A 70 -20.73 43.30 -7.61
CA VAL A 70 -19.38 43.10 -8.14
C VAL A 70 -18.43 42.57 -7.07
N ALA A 71 -18.50 43.07 -5.84
CA ALA A 71 -17.70 42.56 -4.72
C ALA A 71 -18.02 41.09 -4.41
N ALA A 72 -19.31 40.74 -4.38
CA ALA A 72 -19.77 39.37 -4.18
C ALA A 72 -19.34 38.45 -5.34
N ALA A 73 -19.40 38.92 -6.58
CA ALA A 73 -18.91 38.16 -7.75
C ALA A 73 -17.39 37.93 -7.70
N LYS A 74 -16.60 38.95 -7.34
CA LYS A 74 -15.15 38.83 -7.14
C LYS A 74 -14.80 37.83 -6.03
N ALA A 75 -15.56 37.84 -4.93
CA ALA A 75 -15.41 36.86 -3.86
C ALA A 75 -15.66 35.43 -4.35
N LYS A 76 -16.75 35.19 -5.08
CA LYS A 76 -17.05 33.88 -5.69
C LYS A 76 -15.96 33.40 -6.64
N VAL A 77 -15.45 34.29 -7.52
CA VAL A 77 -14.34 33.94 -8.45
C VAL A 77 -13.07 33.57 -7.68
N ARG A 78 -12.74 34.30 -6.61
CA ARG A 78 -11.59 33.97 -5.74
C ARG A 78 -11.77 32.59 -5.10
N ASP A 79 -12.97 32.28 -4.62
CA ASP A 79 -13.24 31.00 -3.97
C ASP A 79 -13.19 29.83 -4.98
N VAL A 80 -13.72 30.01 -6.20
CA VAL A 80 -13.56 29.04 -7.29
C VAL A 80 -12.08 28.84 -7.65
N ARG A 81 -11.28 29.91 -7.70
CA ARG A 81 -9.83 29.81 -7.95
C ARG A 81 -9.11 29.03 -6.83
N LYS A 82 -9.50 29.24 -5.56
CA LYS A 82 -8.96 28.46 -4.43
C LYS A 82 -9.28 26.97 -4.58
N VAL A 83 -10.54 26.64 -4.89
CA VAL A 83 -10.95 25.24 -5.11
C VAL A 83 -10.18 24.63 -6.29
N LYS A 84 -10.08 25.33 -7.43
CA LYS A 84 -9.34 24.85 -8.60
C LYS A 84 -7.86 24.60 -8.27
N LYS A 85 -7.23 25.50 -7.52
CA LYS A 85 -5.84 25.33 -7.08
C LYS A 85 -5.71 24.11 -6.16
N ALA A 86 -6.55 23.99 -5.15
CA ALA A 86 -6.54 22.84 -4.24
C ALA A 86 -6.75 21.50 -4.98
N THR A 87 -7.65 21.46 -5.98
CA THR A 87 -7.84 20.26 -6.80
C THR A 87 -6.62 19.95 -7.68
N SER A 88 -5.93 20.98 -8.19
CA SER A 88 -4.71 20.81 -8.99
C SER A 88 -3.55 20.31 -8.12
N ASP A 89 -3.40 20.87 -6.93
CA ASP A 89 -2.35 20.48 -5.97
C ASP A 89 -2.57 19.02 -5.52
N GLU A 90 -3.82 18.63 -5.26
CA GLU A 90 -4.17 17.23 -4.93
C GLU A 90 -3.93 16.27 -6.10
N ALA A 91 -4.25 16.68 -7.34
CA ALA A 91 -3.95 15.87 -8.52
C ALA A 91 -2.43 15.68 -8.71
N ALA A 92 -1.64 16.73 -8.50
CA ALA A 92 -0.17 16.66 -8.55
C ALA A 92 0.39 15.72 -7.48
N ARG A 93 -0.13 15.79 -6.23
CA ARG A 93 0.26 14.88 -5.15
C ARG A 93 -0.02 13.42 -5.51
N ARG A 94 -1.23 13.11 -5.99
CA ARG A 94 -1.61 11.75 -6.42
C ARG A 94 -0.74 11.24 -7.56
N MET A 95 -0.41 12.08 -8.53
CA MET A 95 0.50 11.70 -9.63
C MET A 95 1.90 11.38 -9.10
N SER A 96 2.43 12.17 -8.15
CA SER A 96 3.72 11.90 -7.52
C SER A 96 3.71 10.60 -6.73
N GLU A 97 2.66 10.33 -5.95
CA GLU A 97 2.51 9.09 -5.18
C GLU A 97 2.42 7.88 -6.11
N ALA A 98 1.65 7.98 -7.19
CA ALA A 98 1.54 6.93 -8.20
C ALA A 98 2.87 6.66 -8.91
N ALA A 99 3.65 7.70 -9.23
CA ALA A 99 4.97 7.56 -9.83
C ALA A 99 5.95 6.83 -8.89
N THR A 100 5.98 7.18 -7.60
CA THR A 100 6.80 6.48 -6.60
C THR A 100 6.40 5.01 -6.46
N ALA A 101 5.10 4.72 -6.39
CA ALA A 101 4.60 3.36 -6.33
C ALA A 101 4.94 2.54 -7.59
N ALA A 102 4.89 3.16 -8.77
CA ALA A 102 5.28 2.52 -10.02
C ALA A 102 6.78 2.19 -10.04
N GLN A 103 7.64 3.11 -9.60
CA GLN A 103 9.07 2.85 -9.52
C GLN A 103 9.39 1.72 -8.53
N ALA A 104 8.77 1.71 -7.36
CA ALA A 104 8.95 0.63 -6.37
C ALA A 104 8.59 -0.75 -6.94
N ARG A 105 7.58 -0.84 -7.79
CA ARG A 105 7.21 -2.10 -8.47
C ARG A 105 8.26 -2.56 -9.47
N VAL A 106 8.80 -1.63 -10.27
CA VAL A 106 9.88 -1.96 -11.23
C VAL A 106 11.13 -2.42 -10.49
N ASP A 107 11.49 -1.77 -9.38
CA ASP A 107 12.64 -2.16 -8.57
C ASP A 107 12.44 -3.55 -7.94
N ALA A 108 11.23 -3.84 -7.45
CA ALA A 108 10.88 -5.16 -6.91
C ALA A 108 10.92 -6.26 -7.98
N GLU A 109 10.42 -6.00 -9.18
CA GLU A 109 10.48 -6.93 -10.31
C GLU A 109 11.93 -7.21 -10.73
N ARG A 110 12.76 -6.16 -10.81
CA ARG A 110 14.19 -6.32 -11.08
C ARG A 110 14.89 -7.16 -10.02
N ALA A 111 14.65 -6.87 -8.74
CA ALA A 111 15.21 -7.65 -7.64
C ALA A 111 14.77 -9.12 -7.69
N HIS A 112 13.53 -9.39 -8.11
CA HIS A 112 13.04 -10.75 -8.31
C HIS A 112 13.78 -11.47 -9.45
N LEU A 113 13.98 -10.81 -10.59
CA LEU A 113 14.75 -11.36 -11.72
C LEU A 113 16.21 -11.62 -11.35
N ASP A 114 16.84 -10.71 -10.63
CA ASP A 114 18.21 -10.89 -10.13
C ASP A 114 18.27 -12.12 -9.19
N ALA A 115 17.28 -12.29 -8.30
CA ALA A 115 17.18 -13.45 -7.43
C ALA A 115 16.96 -14.78 -8.19
N LEU A 116 16.21 -14.77 -9.29
CA LEU A 116 16.06 -15.93 -10.18
C LEU A 116 17.40 -16.30 -10.83
N SER A 117 18.11 -15.32 -11.36
CA SER A 117 19.44 -15.55 -11.95
C SER A 117 20.44 -16.08 -10.92
N GLU A 118 20.43 -15.55 -9.69
CA GLU A 118 21.28 -16.06 -8.60
C GLU A 118 20.93 -17.48 -8.19
N GLN A 119 19.64 -17.81 -8.17
CA GLN A 119 19.18 -19.16 -7.92
C GLN A 119 19.68 -20.11 -9.02
N GLU A 120 19.45 -19.80 -10.29
CA GLU A 120 19.91 -20.62 -11.41
C GLU A 120 21.43 -20.86 -11.36
N ALA A 121 22.20 -19.83 -11.00
CA ALA A 121 23.64 -19.96 -10.79
C ALA A 121 24.00 -20.83 -9.57
N ALA A 122 23.21 -20.80 -8.50
CA ALA A 122 23.39 -21.70 -7.36
C ALA A 122 23.04 -23.15 -7.71
N ASP A 123 21.93 -23.36 -8.41
CA ASP A 123 21.47 -24.67 -8.86
C ASP A 123 22.47 -25.28 -9.85
N HIS A 124 23.00 -24.48 -10.77
CA HIS A 124 24.10 -24.88 -11.65
C HIS A 124 25.35 -25.28 -10.85
N ARG A 125 25.75 -24.48 -9.84
CA ARG A 125 26.88 -24.83 -8.96
C ARG A 125 26.64 -26.17 -8.26
N LEU A 126 25.46 -26.40 -7.68
CA LEU A 126 25.10 -27.67 -7.05
C LEU A 126 25.19 -28.84 -8.04
N ARG A 127 24.72 -28.67 -9.28
CA ARG A 127 24.79 -29.70 -10.33
C ARG A 127 26.22 -30.03 -10.75
N THR A 128 27.12 -29.04 -10.74
CA THR A 128 28.52 -29.21 -11.20
C THR A 128 29.54 -29.54 -10.11
N ALA A 129 29.19 -29.40 -8.82
CA ALA A 129 30.12 -29.49 -7.69
C ALA A 129 30.47 -30.93 -7.24
N GLY A 130 30.49 -31.90 -8.16
CA GLY A 130 30.73 -33.32 -7.83
C GLY A 130 31.99 -33.55 -7.00
N ASN A 131 31.84 -34.26 -5.88
CA ASN A 131 32.87 -34.57 -4.87
C ASN A 131 33.60 -33.35 -4.26
N ALA A 132 32.99 -32.16 -4.31
CA ALA A 132 33.54 -30.99 -3.63
C ALA A 132 33.50 -31.16 -2.09
N PRO A 133 34.50 -30.67 -1.36
CA PRO A 133 34.45 -30.65 0.11
C PRO A 133 33.25 -29.85 0.61
N ILE A 134 32.55 -30.38 1.62
CA ILE A 134 31.43 -29.69 2.27
C ILE A 134 31.98 -28.47 3.00
N VAL A 135 31.56 -27.28 2.56
CA VAL A 135 31.84 -26.02 3.25
C VAL A 135 30.58 -25.61 4.00
N PRO A 136 30.65 -25.36 5.32
CA PRO A 136 29.53 -24.84 6.07
C PRO A 136 28.95 -23.59 5.42
N VAL A 137 27.61 -23.57 5.28
CA VAL A 137 26.94 -22.40 4.71
C VAL A 137 27.09 -21.22 5.69
N PRO A 138 27.56 -20.04 5.23
CA PRO A 138 27.77 -18.88 6.10
C PRO A 138 26.51 -18.38 6.80
N LEU A 139 26.66 -17.66 7.92
CA LEU A 139 25.53 -17.08 8.66
C LEU A 139 24.94 -15.86 7.95
N GLU A 140 25.75 -15.19 7.13
CA GLU A 140 25.44 -13.96 6.41
C GLU A 140 24.52 -14.20 5.20
N VAL A 141 24.02 -15.42 5.02
CA VAL A 141 23.03 -15.71 3.99
C VAL A 141 21.78 -14.84 4.25
N PRO A 142 21.31 -14.06 3.27
CA PRO A 142 20.12 -13.26 3.42
C PRO A 142 18.85 -14.11 3.65
N ILE A 143 17.90 -13.57 4.43
CA ILE A 143 16.56 -14.15 4.58
C ILE A 143 15.76 -13.97 3.28
N ILE A 144 15.89 -12.79 2.66
CA ILE A 144 15.32 -12.47 1.35
C ILE A 144 16.11 -13.19 0.26
N GLY A 145 15.41 -13.85 -0.64
CA GLY A 145 15.98 -14.56 -1.77
C GLY A 145 15.19 -15.81 -2.11
N LEU A 146 15.49 -16.43 -3.25
CA LEU A 146 14.76 -17.63 -3.69
C LEU A 146 15.37 -18.91 -3.13
N PRO A 147 14.56 -19.96 -2.88
CA PRO A 147 15.06 -21.25 -2.46
C PRO A 147 16.07 -21.83 -3.46
N ARG A 148 17.16 -22.41 -2.97
CA ARG A 148 18.23 -23.01 -3.79
C ARG A 148 18.22 -24.54 -3.80
N LEU A 149 17.33 -25.14 -3.00
CA LEU A 149 17.09 -26.58 -2.97
C LEU A 149 15.67 -26.84 -3.46
N SER A 150 15.46 -28.00 -4.08
CA SER A 150 14.14 -28.46 -4.51
C SER A 150 13.36 -29.10 -3.36
N ALA A 151 12.05 -29.23 -3.52
CA ALA A 151 11.22 -29.94 -2.53
C ALA A 151 11.67 -31.40 -2.34
N GLU A 152 12.12 -32.06 -3.40
CA GLU A 152 12.66 -33.41 -3.32
C GLU A 152 13.94 -33.49 -2.49
N ASP A 153 14.80 -32.46 -2.53
CA ASP A 153 16.00 -32.44 -1.70
C ASP A 153 15.66 -32.37 -0.23
N LEU A 154 14.71 -31.50 0.11
CA LEU A 154 14.27 -31.31 1.49
C LEU A 154 13.62 -32.59 2.02
N ALA A 155 12.71 -33.18 1.25
CA ALA A 155 12.01 -34.40 1.63
C ALA A 155 12.96 -35.61 1.68
N GLY A 156 13.77 -35.84 0.65
CA GLY A 156 14.71 -36.96 0.60
C GLY A 156 15.77 -36.88 1.70
N TRP A 157 16.26 -35.69 2.03
CA TRP A 157 17.16 -35.51 3.17
C TRP A 157 16.46 -35.89 4.48
N PHE A 158 15.21 -35.43 4.65
CA PHE A 158 14.44 -35.69 5.86
C PHE A 158 14.17 -37.19 6.03
N GLU A 159 13.85 -37.91 4.95
CA GLU A 159 13.66 -39.37 4.97
C GLU A 159 14.91 -40.13 5.45
N GLN A 160 16.11 -39.66 5.09
CA GLN A 160 17.38 -40.28 5.50
C GLN A 160 17.84 -39.83 6.90
N SER A 161 17.17 -38.82 7.46
CA SER A 161 17.48 -38.28 8.77
C SER A 161 16.97 -39.18 9.92
N PRO A 162 17.46 -38.99 11.15
CA PRO A 162 16.94 -39.69 12.32
C PRO A 162 15.57 -39.15 12.78
N TYR A 163 15.04 -38.08 12.18
CA TYR A 163 13.76 -37.49 12.60
C TYR A 163 12.59 -38.45 12.32
N ARG A 164 11.60 -38.43 13.22
CA ARG A 164 10.40 -39.26 13.13
C ARG A 164 9.18 -38.34 13.33
N PRO A 165 8.56 -37.87 12.23
CA PRO A 165 7.49 -36.90 12.32
C PRO A 165 6.25 -37.55 12.94
N ARG A 166 5.49 -36.74 13.68
CA ARG A 166 4.21 -37.16 14.28
C ARG A 166 3.00 -36.48 13.63
N VAL A 167 3.25 -35.52 12.75
CA VAL A 167 2.22 -34.92 11.88
C VAL A 167 1.65 -35.97 10.95
N ALA A 168 0.35 -35.87 10.65
CA ALA A 168 -0.33 -36.77 9.71
C ALA A 168 -0.10 -36.41 8.24
N THR A 169 0.34 -35.17 7.98
CA THR A 169 0.63 -34.71 6.62
C THR A 169 2.01 -35.22 6.19
N PRO A 170 2.16 -35.74 4.96
CA PRO A 170 3.45 -36.20 4.45
C PRO A 170 4.51 -35.08 4.42
N ILE A 171 5.78 -35.43 4.59
CA ILE A 171 6.88 -34.44 4.64
C ILE A 171 7.13 -33.79 3.28
N GLU A 172 6.84 -34.52 2.21
CA GLU A 172 6.93 -34.05 0.82
C GLU A 172 6.00 -32.85 0.60
N ASP A 173 4.83 -32.84 1.25
CA ASP A 173 3.89 -31.72 1.17
C ASP A 173 4.43 -30.48 1.89
N TYR A 174 5.01 -30.66 3.09
CA TYR A 174 5.67 -29.55 3.80
C TYR A 174 6.83 -28.98 2.99
N ALA A 175 7.74 -29.84 2.52
CA ALA A 175 8.86 -29.46 1.69
C ALA A 175 8.39 -28.65 0.46
N ARG A 176 7.37 -29.15 -0.24
CA ARG A 176 6.78 -28.45 -1.39
C ARG A 176 6.23 -27.08 -1.00
N TRP A 177 5.43 -26.98 0.05
CA TRP A 177 4.87 -25.69 0.48
C TRP A 177 5.92 -24.68 0.93
N PHE A 178 7.00 -25.11 1.58
CA PHE A 178 8.09 -24.20 1.95
C PHE A 178 8.76 -23.60 0.70
N ILE A 179 8.97 -24.41 -0.34
CA ILE A 179 9.49 -23.93 -1.62
C ILE A 179 8.49 -23.01 -2.33
N GLU A 180 7.22 -23.39 -2.45
CA GLU A 180 6.17 -22.60 -3.11
C GLU A 180 5.97 -21.23 -2.42
N GLU A 181 5.74 -21.24 -1.11
CA GLU A 181 5.50 -20.01 -0.34
C GLU A 181 6.76 -19.14 -0.27
N GLY A 182 7.94 -19.76 -0.15
CA GLY A 182 9.23 -19.06 -0.22
C GLY A 182 9.43 -18.35 -1.56
N ARG A 183 9.17 -19.02 -2.69
CA ARG A 183 9.23 -18.40 -4.01
C ARG A 183 8.24 -17.24 -4.16
N ALA A 184 7.00 -17.44 -3.73
CA ALA A 184 5.95 -16.43 -3.83
C ALA A 184 6.28 -15.17 -3.01
N GLU A 185 6.81 -15.34 -1.81
CA GLU A 185 7.09 -14.22 -0.89
C GLU A 185 8.50 -13.63 -1.05
N GLY A 186 9.38 -14.28 -1.83
CA GLY A 186 10.78 -13.88 -2.00
C GLY A 186 11.67 -14.24 -0.80
N ILE A 187 11.39 -15.36 -0.14
CA ILE A 187 12.05 -15.84 1.08
C ILE A 187 12.73 -17.18 0.82
N ARG A 188 13.88 -17.40 1.46
CA ARG A 188 14.66 -18.66 1.46
C ARG A 188 13.90 -19.79 2.16
N GLY A 189 12.86 -20.30 1.50
CA GLY A 189 11.97 -21.36 1.99
C GLY A 189 12.69 -22.69 2.29
N ASP A 190 13.78 -22.97 1.58
CA ASP A 190 14.67 -24.10 1.83
C ASP A 190 15.34 -24.02 3.22
N ILE A 191 15.75 -22.83 3.64
CA ILE A 191 16.31 -22.61 4.99
C ILE A 191 15.19 -22.51 6.03
N ALA A 192 14.02 -21.96 5.69
CA ALA A 192 12.85 -21.95 6.58
C ALA A 192 12.37 -23.37 6.91
N PHE A 193 12.47 -24.32 5.98
CA PHE A 193 12.23 -25.74 6.26
C PHE A 193 13.23 -26.29 7.29
N ALA A 194 14.52 -25.99 7.15
CA ALA A 194 15.54 -26.38 8.13
C ALA A 194 15.23 -25.79 9.52
N GLN A 195 14.89 -24.50 9.57
CA GLN A 195 14.42 -23.86 10.80
C GLN A 195 13.21 -24.61 11.39
N ALA A 196 12.23 -24.97 10.57
CA ALA A 196 11.05 -25.68 11.04
C ALA A 196 11.36 -27.05 11.64
N VAL A 197 12.26 -27.81 11.01
CA VAL A 197 12.74 -29.10 11.53
C VAL A 197 13.42 -28.91 12.89
N LEU A 198 14.26 -27.89 13.04
CA LEU A 198 14.92 -27.58 14.31
C LEU A 198 13.90 -27.25 15.41
N GLU A 199 12.98 -26.33 15.13
CA GLU A 199 11.99 -25.82 16.09
C GLU A 199 11.01 -26.89 16.59
N THR A 200 10.73 -27.87 15.73
CA THR A 200 9.69 -28.87 16.00
C THR A 200 10.24 -30.23 16.41
N GLY A 201 11.57 -30.38 16.42
CA GLY A 201 12.21 -31.69 16.57
C GLY A 201 11.84 -32.64 15.43
N GLY A 202 11.74 -32.12 14.19
CA GLY A 202 11.36 -32.88 13.01
C GLY A 202 9.86 -33.16 12.92
N PHE A 203 9.04 -32.13 13.12
CA PHE A 203 7.57 -32.17 13.07
C PHE A 203 6.96 -33.17 14.08
N ALA A 204 7.57 -33.26 15.27
CA ALA A 204 7.20 -34.23 16.30
C ALA A 204 6.60 -33.59 17.56
N ASN A 205 6.84 -32.29 17.79
CA ASN A 205 6.33 -31.59 18.97
C ASN A 205 4.81 -31.31 18.89
N THR A 206 4.20 -30.95 20.02
CA THR A 206 2.75 -30.69 20.11
C THR A 206 2.30 -29.53 19.22
N ASP A 207 3.11 -28.47 19.10
CA ASP A 207 2.82 -27.31 18.26
C ASP A 207 2.64 -27.67 16.79
N SER A 208 3.52 -28.53 16.25
CA SER A 208 3.42 -28.99 14.88
C SER A 208 2.23 -29.93 14.67
N VAL A 209 2.02 -30.88 15.60
CA VAL A 209 0.97 -31.92 15.48
C VAL A 209 -0.44 -31.35 15.66
N VAL A 210 -0.63 -30.45 16.63
CA VAL A 210 -1.95 -29.92 17.00
C VAL A 210 -2.17 -28.53 16.43
N GLY A 211 -1.14 -27.68 16.49
CA GLY A 211 -1.24 -26.27 16.17
C GLY A 211 -0.98 -25.93 14.69
N ASN A 212 -0.47 -26.88 13.89
CA ASN A 212 0.15 -26.57 12.59
C ASN A 212 1.18 -25.45 12.70
N ASN A 213 1.89 -25.36 13.83
CA ASN A 213 2.86 -24.31 14.10
C ASN A 213 4.26 -24.91 14.05
N PHE A 214 5.00 -24.54 13.01
CA PHE A 214 6.29 -25.17 12.71
C PHE A 214 7.48 -24.32 13.12
N SER A 215 7.27 -23.19 13.80
CA SER A 215 8.34 -22.26 14.15
C SER A 215 8.14 -21.56 15.48
N GLY A 216 7.38 -22.19 16.39
CA GLY A 216 7.19 -21.71 17.77
C GLY A 216 6.46 -20.37 17.87
N ILE A 217 5.68 -20.00 16.86
CA ILE A 217 5.07 -18.66 16.80
C ILE A 217 4.12 -18.48 17.98
N GLY A 218 4.41 -17.50 18.83
CA GLY A 218 3.60 -17.19 20.00
C GLY A 218 3.67 -18.24 21.12
N HIS A 219 4.64 -19.17 21.07
CA HIS A 219 4.93 -20.11 22.14
C HIS A 219 5.93 -19.49 23.12
N TYR A 220 5.49 -19.17 24.33
CA TYR A 220 6.33 -18.65 25.41
C TYR A 220 6.25 -19.57 26.64
N ASP A 221 7.21 -19.50 27.56
CA ASP A 221 7.48 -20.50 28.61
C ASP A 221 6.30 -20.97 29.47
N ASN A 222 5.20 -20.21 29.51
CA ASN A 222 4.03 -20.49 30.34
C ASN A 222 2.75 -20.84 29.56
N VAL A 223 2.85 -21.14 28.25
CA VAL A 223 1.72 -21.64 27.46
C VAL A 223 1.96 -23.07 26.97
N PRO A 224 0.94 -23.94 26.99
CA PRO A 224 1.08 -25.33 26.55
C PRO A 224 1.12 -25.48 25.02
N LEU A 225 0.76 -24.43 24.28
CA LEU A 225 0.67 -24.42 22.83
C LEU A 225 0.92 -22.99 22.32
N GLY A 226 1.66 -22.87 21.22
CA GLY A 226 1.76 -21.62 20.47
C GLY A 226 0.47 -21.24 19.74
N PHE A 227 0.59 -20.34 18.77
CA PHE A 227 -0.54 -20.02 17.88
C PHE A 227 -0.97 -21.25 17.07
N VAL A 228 -2.27 -21.35 16.79
CA VAL A 228 -2.86 -22.43 16.00
C VAL A 228 -3.27 -21.90 14.64
N PHE A 229 -2.90 -22.62 13.59
CA PHE A 229 -3.22 -22.30 12.22
C PHE A 229 -4.20 -23.32 11.63
N ALA A 230 -5.08 -22.82 10.75
CA ALA A 230 -6.21 -23.60 10.22
C ALA A 230 -5.81 -24.84 9.42
N SER A 231 -4.60 -24.87 8.86
CA SER A 231 -4.06 -26.00 8.12
C SER A 231 -2.53 -26.04 8.15
N PRO A 232 -1.91 -27.20 7.85
CA PRO A 232 -0.48 -27.31 7.65
C PRO A 232 0.09 -26.26 6.68
N LYS A 233 -0.54 -26.08 5.51
CA LYS A 233 -0.10 -25.05 4.54
C LYS A 233 -0.19 -23.63 5.12
N ALA A 234 -1.24 -23.32 5.89
CA ALA A 234 -1.36 -22.03 6.54
C ALA A 234 -0.26 -21.79 7.59
N GLY A 235 0.16 -22.83 8.31
CA GLY A 235 1.29 -22.79 9.23
C GLY A 235 2.63 -22.50 8.56
N VAL A 236 2.90 -23.17 7.44
CA VAL A 236 4.09 -22.90 6.60
C VAL A 236 4.08 -21.46 6.12
N ARG A 237 2.95 -20.99 5.56
CA ARG A 237 2.81 -19.60 5.12
C ARG A 237 3.00 -18.61 6.26
N ALA A 238 2.49 -18.89 7.46
CA ALA A 238 2.64 -18.03 8.62
C ALA A 238 4.13 -17.83 9.00
N GLN A 239 4.92 -18.91 8.97
CA GLN A 239 6.37 -18.83 9.19
C GLN A 239 7.06 -17.97 8.13
N ILE A 240 6.77 -18.20 6.85
CA ILE A 240 7.37 -17.44 5.74
C ILE A 240 7.01 -15.94 5.84
N GLN A 241 5.75 -15.62 6.11
CA GLN A 241 5.31 -14.23 6.28
C GLN A 241 5.93 -13.56 7.51
N LEU A 242 6.14 -14.31 8.60
CA LEU A 242 6.83 -13.80 9.78
C LEU A 242 8.31 -13.51 9.48
N LEU A 243 9.02 -14.42 8.83
CA LEU A 243 10.41 -14.22 8.38
C LEU A 243 10.54 -12.97 7.50
N LYS A 244 9.60 -12.76 6.57
CA LYS A 244 9.55 -11.54 5.76
C LYS A 244 9.38 -10.28 6.60
N GLY A 245 8.56 -10.31 7.66
CA GLY A 245 8.42 -9.20 8.61
C GLY A 245 9.65 -8.97 9.51
N TYR A 246 10.52 -9.97 9.68
CA TYR A 246 11.83 -9.82 10.32
C TYR A 246 12.82 -9.10 9.41
N ALA A 247 12.78 -9.39 8.10
CA ALA A 247 13.73 -8.84 7.12
C ALA A 247 13.31 -7.50 6.52
N VAL A 248 12.02 -7.23 6.39
CA VAL A 248 11.47 -6.03 5.75
C VAL A 248 10.68 -5.22 6.77
N ARG A 249 10.93 -3.91 6.82
CA ARG A 249 10.26 -3.01 7.77
C ARG A 249 8.76 -2.89 7.52
N ASP A 250 8.38 -2.74 6.25
CA ASP A 250 7.00 -2.54 5.80
C ASP A 250 6.71 -3.54 4.66
N PRO A 251 6.52 -4.84 4.96
CA PRO A 251 6.44 -5.89 3.94
C PRO A 251 5.14 -5.83 3.15
N GLU A 252 5.25 -5.96 1.83
CA GLU A 252 4.13 -6.33 0.95
C GLU A 252 4.09 -7.86 0.80
N TYR A 253 2.97 -8.48 1.14
CA TYR A 253 2.80 -9.93 1.06
C TYR A 253 2.17 -10.33 -0.28
N ALA A 254 2.71 -11.39 -0.89
CA ALA A 254 2.18 -11.93 -2.13
C ALA A 254 0.83 -12.63 -1.92
N ASN A 255 0.66 -13.26 -0.75
CA ASN A 255 -0.60 -13.88 -0.32
C ASN A 255 -1.24 -13.10 0.84
N PRO A 256 -2.57 -13.24 1.07
CA PRO A 256 -3.20 -12.69 2.27
C PRO A 256 -2.47 -13.13 3.54
N LEU A 257 -2.29 -12.19 4.48
CA LEU A 257 -1.66 -12.46 5.77
C LEU A 257 -2.47 -13.50 6.54
N VAL A 258 -1.82 -14.60 6.95
CA VAL A 258 -2.48 -15.71 7.64
C VAL A 258 -3.07 -15.28 8.97
N ASP A 259 -2.35 -14.43 9.72
CA ASP A 259 -2.79 -13.93 11.01
C ASP A 259 -2.26 -12.49 11.24
N LYS A 260 -3.15 -11.59 11.69
CA LYS A 260 -2.83 -10.17 11.93
C LYS A 260 -1.82 -9.93 13.05
N ARG A 261 -1.55 -10.95 13.88
CA ARG A 261 -0.56 -10.94 14.96
C ARG A 261 0.86 -11.17 14.44
N LEU A 262 1.04 -11.62 13.20
CA LEU A 262 2.35 -11.81 12.56
C LEU A 262 3.00 -10.46 12.24
N ARG A 263 3.44 -9.78 13.29
CA ARG A 263 4.15 -8.51 13.23
C ARG A 263 5.55 -8.78 13.74
N GLY A 264 6.45 -9.14 12.82
CA GLY A 264 7.87 -9.23 13.15
C GLY A 264 8.42 -7.90 13.66
N PRO A 265 9.66 -7.87 14.16
CA PRO A 265 10.36 -6.67 14.65
C PRO A 265 10.70 -5.62 13.56
N LYS A 266 10.01 -5.65 12.41
CA LYS A 266 10.06 -4.67 11.32
C LYS A 266 11.47 -4.44 10.76
N GLY A 267 12.05 -5.47 10.15
CA GLY A 267 13.30 -5.33 9.40
C GLY A 267 14.57 -5.37 10.24
N CYS A 268 14.53 -5.93 11.46
CA CYS A 268 15.71 -6.07 12.33
C CYS A 268 16.82 -6.91 11.73
N CYS A 269 16.48 -7.84 10.85
CA CYS A 269 17.26 -9.05 10.65
C CYS A 269 17.36 -9.33 9.17
N GLN A 270 18.51 -9.05 8.56
CA GLN A 270 18.71 -9.19 7.12
C GLN A 270 19.18 -10.60 6.75
N THR A 271 19.89 -11.25 7.68
CA THR A 271 20.52 -12.56 7.50
C THR A 271 19.99 -13.60 8.49
N TRP A 272 20.22 -14.88 8.18
CA TRP A 272 19.87 -15.97 9.09
C TRP A 272 20.64 -15.93 10.41
N GLY A 273 21.87 -15.39 10.40
CA GLY A 273 22.65 -15.11 11.60
C GLY A 273 21.95 -14.14 12.56
N ASP A 274 21.33 -13.08 12.01
CA ASP A 274 20.64 -12.03 12.78
C ASP A 274 19.43 -12.54 13.57
N LEU A 275 18.90 -13.73 13.24
CA LEU A 275 17.80 -14.35 13.98
C LEU A 275 18.24 -14.85 15.37
N THR A 276 19.55 -14.99 15.60
CA THR A 276 20.11 -15.40 16.90
C THR A 276 19.75 -14.37 17.97
N THR A 277 19.22 -14.81 19.11
CA THR A 277 18.69 -13.96 20.19
C THR A 277 17.49 -13.07 19.83
N VAL A 278 16.98 -13.11 18.60
CA VAL A 278 15.81 -12.33 18.16
C VAL A 278 14.61 -13.21 17.83
N TRP A 279 14.81 -14.31 17.11
CA TRP A 279 13.79 -15.33 16.91
C TRP A 279 13.66 -16.22 18.14
N ALA A 280 14.79 -16.71 18.63
CA ALA A 280 14.90 -17.51 19.85
C ALA A 280 15.99 -16.93 20.75
N THR A 281 15.84 -17.07 22.07
CA THR A 281 16.81 -16.59 23.07
C THR A 281 18.14 -17.34 23.05
N ASP A 282 18.20 -18.51 22.40
CA ASP A 282 19.39 -19.33 22.27
C ASP A 282 20.51 -18.58 21.51
N PRO A 283 21.70 -18.38 22.12
CA PRO A 283 22.83 -17.69 21.50
C PRO A 283 23.48 -18.49 20.35
N THR A 284 23.07 -19.73 20.15
CA THR A 284 23.54 -20.62 19.07
C THR A 284 22.47 -20.91 18.02
N TYR A 285 21.35 -20.20 18.06
CA TYR A 285 20.19 -20.45 17.20
C TYR A 285 20.50 -20.40 15.70
N GLY A 286 20.97 -19.25 15.18
CA GLY A 286 21.32 -19.11 13.76
C GLY A 286 22.33 -20.16 13.29
N PRO A 287 23.44 -20.38 14.02
CA PRO A 287 24.37 -21.48 13.74
C PRO A 287 23.73 -22.87 13.64
N LYS A 288 22.78 -23.22 14.53
CA LYS A 288 22.07 -24.51 14.47
C LYS A 288 21.21 -24.64 13.22
N VAL A 289 20.47 -23.59 12.86
CA VAL A 289 19.66 -23.56 11.62
C VAL A 289 20.56 -23.75 10.40
N MET A 290 21.67 -23.01 10.33
CA MET A 290 22.58 -23.06 9.19
C MET A 290 23.38 -24.38 9.13
N LEU A 291 23.67 -25.01 10.26
CA LEU A 291 24.26 -26.35 10.29
C LEU A 291 23.30 -27.40 9.73
N LEU A 292 22.01 -27.31 10.08
CA LEU A 292 21.01 -28.22 9.52
C LEU A 292 20.85 -27.99 8.01
N TYR A 293 20.78 -26.72 7.58
CA TYR A 293 20.77 -26.37 6.17
C TYR A 293 22.04 -26.83 5.42
N THR A 294 23.20 -26.78 6.06
CA THR A 294 24.45 -27.32 5.48
C THR A 294 24.32 -28.82 5.20
N SER A 295 23.71 -29.59 6.09
CA SER A 295 23.48 -31.03 5.85
C SER A 295 22.46 -31.31 4.74
N LEU A 296 21.47 -30.44 4.57
CA LEU A 296 20.55 -30.47 3.43
C LEU A 296 21.29 -30.22 2.11
N VAL A 297 22.20 -29.23 2.09
CA VAL A 297 23.04 -28.93 0.93
C VAL A 297 23.98 -30.08 0.61
N ASP A 298 24.59 -30.70 1.63
CA ASP A 298 25.46 -31.87 1.46
C ASP A 298 24.71 -33.04 0.81
N TYR A 299 23.54 -33.38 1.34
CA TYR A 299 22.67 -34.39 0.74
C TYR A 299 22.30 -34.07 -0.71
N ALA A 300 21.98 -32.80 -0.99
CA ALA A 300 21.68 -32.32 -2.32
C ALA A 300 22.87 -32.50 -3.27
N LEU A 301 24.10 -32.21 -2.84
CA LEU A 301 25.32 -32.41 -3.62
C LEU A 301 25.57 -33.90 -3.92
N ASP A 302 25.38 -34.76 -2.93
CA ASP A 302 25.55 -36.21 -3.05
C ASP A 302 24.53 -36.85 -4.01
N ARG A 303 23.25 -36.43 -3.95
CA ARG A 303 22.24 -36.80 -4.97
C ARG A 303 22.69 -36.42 -6.39
N ARG A 304 23.21 -35.21 -6.56
CA ARG A 304 23.66 -34.69 -7.87
C ARG A 304 24.85 -35.48 -8.37
N ALA A 305 25.79 -35.83 -7.50
CA ALA A 305 26.93 -36.68 -7.83
C ALA A 305 26.49 -38.09 -8.30
N ARG A 306 25.33 -38.59 -7.85
CA ARG A 306 24.74 -39.85 -8.31
C ARG A 306 23.91 -39.77 -9.59
N GLY A 307 23.69 -38.57 -10.16
CA GLY A 307 22.80 -38.44 -11.32
C GLY A 307 21.32 -38.25 -10.96
N GLU A 308 20.98 -38.00 -9.69
CA GLU A 308 19.60 -37.83 -9.18
C GLU A 308 19.23 -36.34 -9.03
N GLY A 309 17.94 -35.99 -9.08
CA GLY A 309 17.45 -34.65 -8.68
C GLY A 309 17.82 -33.52 -9.65
N PHE A 310 17.90 -33.83 -10.95
CA PHE A 310 18.17 -32.85 -12.02
C PHE A 310 16.91 -32.17 -12.56
N ASP A 311 15.74 -32.77 -12.39
CA ASP A 311 14.47 -32.24 -12.89
C ASP A 311 13.79 -31.40 -11.80
N ASP A 312 13.30 -30.22 -12.18
CA ASP A 312 12.32 -29.50 -11.36
C ASP A 312 11.04 -30.36 -11.25
N PRO A 313 10.30 -30.32 -10.13
CA PRO A 313 9.02 -30.99 -10.05
C PRO A 313 8.13 -30.51 -11.21
N VAL A 314 7.74 -31.44 -12.08
CA VAL A 314 6.81 -31.17 -13.18
C VAL A 314 5.55 -30.54 -12.57
N PRO A 315 5.09 -29.37 -13.05
CA PRO A 315 3.82 -28.81 -12.60
C PRO A 315 2.73 -29.87 -12.76
N MET A 316 2.03 -30.18 -11.66
CA MET A 316 0.91 -31.12 -11.70
C MET A 316 -0.08 -30.64 -12.77
N PRO A 317 -0.47 -31.48 -13.75
CA PRO A 317 -1.42 -31.07 -14.77
C PRO A 317 -2.76 -30.73 -14.10
N GLY A 318 -3.19 -29.46 -14.19
CA GLY A 318 -4.55 -29.04 -13.83
C GLY A 318 -4.70 -28.00 -12.70
N GLN A 319 -3.84 -26.99 -12.63
CA GLN A 319 -4.16 -25.71 -11.97
C GLN A 319 -4.30 -24.60 -13.01
#